data_AF-A0A3C7VVV9-F1
#
_entry.id   AF-A0A3C7VVV9-F1
#
_cell.length_a   1.000
_cell.length_b   1.000
_cell.length_c   1.000
_cell.angle_alpha   90.00
_cell.angle_beta   90.00
_cell.angle_gamma   90.00
#
_symmetry.space_group_name_H-M   'P 1'
#
loop_
_entity.id
_entity.type
_entity.pdbx_description
1 polymer ?
#
loop_
_entity_poly.entity_id
_entity_poly.type
_entity_poly.pdbx_seq_one_letter_code
_entity_poly.pdbx_strand_id
1 'polypeptide(L)'
;ADEPAQRLALRAQRLDGALEALRGASRVTHGAKVPRALDAARQILAEEGGLELLHERIAALVEAGIFRGSDWDEPDRLVPALARQALTSPDSATVVIEVLSELRFLAIAEGSYTQRPLTPAAAHSHLVRVVALNLSILFGIAGEAERQQGERLAAIARRSLCFIVDRLGFEQVIDELIAEIWRILEQRPIRVEPVREMITQIARCLQDPAIDLGGSGRGAERLGSSLYGPIRACSED
;
A
#
# COMPACT_ATOMS: atom_id res chain seq x y z
N ALA A 1 31.18 -11.58 -0.72
CA ALA A 1 30.01 -10.68 -0.68
C ALA A 1 28.94 -11.32 -1.55
N ASP A 2 27.75 -11.51 -1.02
CA ASP A 2 26.67 -12.19 -1.73
C ASP A 2 26.26 -11.42 -2.99
N GLU A 3 26.17 -12.14 -4.11
CA GLU A 3 25.74 -11.64 -5.42
C GLU A 3 24.45 -10.77 -5.37
N PRO A 4 23.39 -11.13 -4.62
CA PRO A 4 22.20 -10.27 -4.47
C PRO A 4 22.49 -8.91 -3.83
N ALA A 5 23.34 -8.86 -2.79
CA ALA A 5 23.69 -7.60 -2.13
C ALA A 5 24.47 -6.66 -3.05
N GLN A 6 25.38 -7.21 -3.88
CA GLN A 6 26.10 -6.43 -4.89
C GLN A 6 25.16 -5.88 -5.96
N ARG A 7 24.19 -6.68 -6.40
CA ARG A 7 23.19 -6.27 -7.39
C ARG A 7 22.30 -5.16 -6.87
N LEU A 8 21.83 -5.25 -5.62
CA LEU A 8 21.05 -4.20 -4.98
C LEU A 8 21.86 -2.91 -4.86
N ALA A 9 23.14 -2.99 -4.43
CA ALA A 9 24.02 -1.84 -4.34
C ALA A 9 24.23 -1.14 -5.69
N LEU A 10 24.43 -1.90 -6.77
CA LEU A 10 24.56 -1.32 -8.12
C LEU A 10 23.26 -0.63 -8.57
N ARG A 11 22.09 -1.20 -8.25
CA ARG A 11 20.80 -0.57 -8.56
C ARG A 11 20.58 0.70 -7.74
N ALA A 12 20.99 0.72 -6.48
CA ALA A 12 20.96 1.91 -5.64
C ALA A 12 21.81 3.04 -6.25
N GLN A 13 23.03 2.76 -6.70
CA GLN A 13 23.88 3.75 -7.38
C GLN A 13 23.22 4.32 -8.64
N ARG A 14 22.51 3.47 -9.42
CA ARG A 14 21.77 3.92 -10.61
C ARG A 14 20.59 4.82 -10.25
N LEU A 15 19.89 4.52 -9.16
CA LEU A 15 18.84 5.38 -8.63
C LEU A 15 19.42 6.72 -8.20
N ASP A 16 20.50 6.73 -7.42
CA ASP A 16 21.14 7.95 -6.93
C ASP A 16 21.51 8.89 -8.09
N GLY A 17 22.16 8.36 -9.15
CA GLY A 17 22.46 9.13 -10.35
C GLY A 17 21.22 9.60 -11.14
N ALA A 18 20.12 8.84 -11.12
CA ALA A 18 18.85 9.27 -11.73
C ALA A 18 18.20 10.41 -10.92
N LEU A 19 18.28 10.37 -9.59
CA LEU A 19 17.76 11.42 -8.71
C LEU A 19 18.60 12.71 -8.80
N GLU A 20 19.91 12.61 -8.92
CA GLU A 20 20.77 13.77 -9.21
C GLU A 20 20.40 14.44 -10.54
N ALA A 21 20.21 13.65 -11.59
CA ALA A 21 19.79 14.17 -12.90
C ALA A 21 18.39 14.81 -12.84
N LEU A 22 17.50 14.32 -11.98
CA LEU A 22 16.17 14.88 -11.76
C LEU A 22 16.24 16.20 -10.97
N ARG A 23 17.03 16.26 -9.89
CA ARG A 23 17.27 17.49 -9.10
C ARG A 23 17.84 18.62 -9.95
N GLY A 24 18.78 18.30 -10.84
CA GLY A 24 19.40 19.28 -11.73
C GLY A 24 18.54 19.68 -12.93
N ALA A 25 17.37 19.06 -13.13
CA ALA A 25 16.52 19.34 -14.28
C ALA A 25 15.78 20.68 -14.13
N SER A 26 15.69 21.42 -15.24
CA SER A 26 14.80 22.58 -15.34
C SER A 26 13.33 22.14 -15.26
N ARG A 27 12.42 23.09 -14.98
CA ARG A 27 10.96 22.83 -14.99
C ARG A 27 10.47 22.22 -16.31
N VAL A 28 11.12 22.54 -17.43
CA VAL A 28 10.76 22.04 -18.77
C VAL A 28 11.29 20.62 -18.99
N THR A 29 12.49 20.31 -18.51
CA THR A 29 13.14 19.01 -18.73
C THR A 29 12.85 17.98 -17.64
N HIS A 30 12.29 18.41 -16.51
CA HIS A 30 11.98 17.56 -15.36
C HIS A 30 11.12 16.35 -15.73
N GLY A 31 9.99 16.56 -16.41
CA GLY A 31 9.08 15.47 -16.80
C GLY A 31 9.74 14.39 -17.64
N ALA A 32 10.70 14.75 -18.49
CA ALA A 32 11.44 13.79 -19.32
C ALA A 32 12.45 12.93 -18.53
N LYS A 33 12.78 13.31 -17.29
CA LYS A 33 13.72 12.58 -16.42
C LYS A 33 13.02 11.64 -15.44
N VAL A 34 11.75 11.91 -15.09
CA VAL A 34 10.96 11.10 -14.16
C VAL A 34 10.89 9.61 -14.55
N PRO A 35 10.62 9.22 -15.82
CA PRO A 35 10.53 7.81 -16.19
C PRO A 35 11.80 7.00 -15.88
N ARG A 36 12.98 7.62 -15.99
CA ARG A 36 14.26 6.97 -15.66
C ARG A 36 14.41 6.72 -14.15
N ALA A 37 13.96 7.66 -13.32
CA ALA A 37 13.98 7.50 -11.87
C ALA A 37 12.99 6.41 -11.42
N LEU A 38 11.77 6.39 -12.00
CA LEU A 38 10.79 5.35 -11.73
C LEU A 38 11.27 3.97 -12.19
N ASP A 39 11.93 3.85 -13.35
CA ASP A 39 12.50 2.56 -13.77
C ASP A 39 13.61 2.09 -12.83
N ALA A 40 14.47 2.99 -12.35
CA ALA A 40 15.50 2.64 -11.36
C ALA A 40 14.88 2.16 -10.05
N ALA A 41 13.84 2.84 -9.54
CA ALA A 41 13.10 2.41 -8.36
C ALA A 41 12.41 1.06 -8.58
N ARG A 42 11.79 0.83 -9.74
CA ARG A 42 11.18 -0.45 -10.12
C ARG A 42 12.17 -1.61 -10.07
N GLN A 43 13.40 -1.37 -10.55
CA GLN A 43 14.46 -2.37 -10.48
C GLN A 43 14.82 -2.65 -9.01
N ILE A 44 14.91 -1.65 -8.15
CA ILE A 44 15.17 -1.87 -6.71
C ILE A 44 14.03 -2.66 -6.06
N LEU A 45 12.77 -2.29 -6.32
CA LEU A 45 11.58 -2.97 -5.79
C LEU A 45 11.54 -4.46 -6.15
N ALA A 46 12.15 -4.88 -7.25
CA ALA A 46 12.21 -6.28 -7.64
C ALA A 46 13.26 -7.12 -6.89
N GLU A 47 14.12 -6.50 -6.07
CA GLU A 47 15.12 -7.21 -5.28
C GLU A 47 14.66 -7.38 -3.82
N GLU A 48 15.26 -8.36 -3.15
CA GLU A 48 15.19 -8.50 -1.70
C GLU A 48 15.85 -7.28 -1.02
N GLY A 49 15.28 -6.79 0.09
CA GLY A 49 15.72 -5.55 0.74
C GLY A 49 15.43 -4.25 -0.01
N GLY A 50 14.85 -4.31 -1.23
CA GLY A 50 14.58 -3.13 -2.04
C GLY A 50 13.56 -2.15 -1.44
N LEU A 51 12.55 -2.65 -0.73
CA LEU A 51 11.55 -1.82 -0.05
C LEU A 51 12.18 -1.00 1.09
N GLU A 52 12.95 -1.65 1.97
CA GLU A 52 13.68 -0.96 3.04
C GLU A 52 14.64 0.08 2.45
N LEU A 53 15.39 -0.28 1.39
CA LEU A 53 16.34 0.63 0.74
C LEU A 53 15.67 1.92 0.21
N LEU A 54 14.48 1.79 -0.36
CA LEU A 54 13.70 2.93 -0.88
C LEU A 54 13.03 3.72 0.25
N HIS A 55 12.55 3.04 1.28
CA HIS A 55 11.99 3.65 2.49
C HIS A 55 13.00 4.58 3.17
N GLU A 56 14.23 4.13 3.36
CA GLU A 56 15.34 4.94 3.88
C GLU A 56 15.68 6.15 2.99
N ARG A 57 15.28 6.13 1.72
CA ARG A 57 15.59 7.17 0.71
C ARG A 57 14.42 8.09 0.40
N ILE A 58 13.31 8.04 1.15
CA ILE A 58 12.12 8.85 0.88
C ILE A 58 12.44 10.34 0.80
N ALA A 59 13.23 10.88 1.72
CA ALA A 59 13.62 12.29 1.67
C ALA A 59 14.31 12.64 0.34
N ALA A 60 15.29 11.82 -0.07
CA ALA A 60 16.04 12.02 -1.31
C ALA A 60 15.17 11.91 -2.56
N LEU A 61 14.17 11.02 -2.56
CA LEU A 61 13.19 10.83 -3.64
C LEU A 61 12.24 12.03 -3.75
N VAL A 62 11.67 12.47 -2.63
CA VAL A 62 10.74 13.61 -2.57
C VAL A 62 11.44 14.90 -2.96
N GLU A 63 12.63 15.17 -2.40
CA GLU A 63 13.42 16.37 -2.70
C GLU A 63 13.88 16.41 -4.16
N ALA A 64 14.14 15.24 -4.76
CA ALA A 64 14.41 15.15 -6.19
C ALA A 64 13.21 15.54 -7.06
N GLY A 65 12.01 15.61 -6.49
CA GLY A 65 10.80 15.98 -7.21
C GLY A 65 10.17 14.81 -7.95
N ILE A 66 10.38 13.56 -7.52
CA ILE A 66 9.85 12.39 -8.24
C ILE A 66 8.33 12.42 -8.42
N PHE A 67 7.60 13.05 -7.49
CA PHE A 67 6.15 13.22 -7.54
C PHE A 67 5.69 14.50 -8.27
N ARG A 68 6.61 15.40 -8.62
CA ARG A 68 6.30 16.76 -9.07
C ARG A 68 5.48 16.75 -10.36
N GLY A 69 4.33 17.44 -10.32
CA GLY A 69 3.43 17.56 -11.47
C GLY A 69 2.65 16.29 -11.79
N SER A 70 2.58 15.34 -10.85
CA SER A 70 1.73 14.15 -10.91
C SER A 70 0.58 14.23 -9.90
N ASP A 71 -0.37 13.31 -9.95
CA ASP A 71 -1.46 13.21 -8.97
C ASP A 71 -0.93 12.91 -7.54
N TRP A 72 0.30 12.40 -7.41
CA TRP A 72 0.96 12.08 -6.15
C TRP A 72 1.76 13.23 -5.55
N ASP A 73 1.83 14.40 -6.20
CA ASP A 73 2.62 15.55 -5.72
C ASP A 73 2.15 16.02 -4.34
N GLU A 74 0.82 16.05 -4.13
CA GLU A 74 0.18 16.52 -2.91
C GLU A 74 -0.39 15.35 -2.09
N PRO A 75 0.35 14.79 -1.12
CA PRO A 75 -0.08 13.59 -0.39
C PRO A 75 -1.34 13.80 0.43
N ASP A 76 -1.59 15.00 0.94
CA ASP A 76 -2.79 15.34 1.71
C ASP A 76 -4.08 15.31 0.87
N ARG A 77 -3.97 15.26 -0.47
CA ARG A 77 -5.10 15.12 -1.40
C ARG A 77 -5.34 13.69 -1.86
N LEU A 78 -4.44 12.75 -1.54
CA LEU A 78 -4.56 11.37 -1.99
C LEU A 78 -5.69 10.64 -1.28
N VAL A 79 -6.49 9.91 -2.07
CA VAL A 79 -7.65 9.17 -1.58
C VAL A 79 -7.31 7.67 -1.53
N PRO A 80 -7.34 7.03 -0.34
CA PRO A 80 -6.97 5.61 -0.20
C PRO A 80 -7.72 4.65 -1.15
N ALA A 81 -8.97 4.96 -1.48
CA ALA A 81 -9.78 4.13 -2.37
C ALA A 81 -9.27 4.06 -3.82
N LEU A 82 -8.41 5.00 -4.24
CA LEU A 82 -7.83 5.00 -5.59
C LEU A 82 -6.53 4.18 -5.66
N ALA A 83 -5.88 3.88 -4.53
CA ALA A 83 -4.64 3.12 -4.48
C ALA A 83 -4.76 1.77 -5.18
N ARG A 84 -5.92 1.10 -5.04
CA ARG A 84 -6.19 -0.18 -5.71
C ARG A 84 -5.98 -0.09 -7.22
N GLN A 85 -6.55 0.93 -7.86
CA GLN A 85 -6.45 1.09 -9.31
C GLN A 85 -4.99 1.27 -9.75
N ALA A 86 -4.20 2.02 -8.97
CA ALA A 86 -2.79 2.26 -9.25
C ALA A 86 -1.93 1.00 -9.00
N LEU A 87 -2.13 0.31 -7.88
CA LEU A 87 -1.44 -0.93 -7.51
C LEU A 87 -1.71 -2.07 -8.48
N THR A 88 -2.92 -2.14 -9.08
CA THR A 88 -3.28 -3.16 -10.07
C THR A 88 -3.09 -2.72 -11.52
N SER A 89 -2.48 -1.56 -11.76
CA SER A 89 -2.29 -1.01 -13.10
C SER A 89 -1.36 -1.90 -13.94
N PRO A 90 -1.64 -2.09 -15.24
CA PRO A 90 -0.67 -2.71 -16.16
C PRO A 90 0.50 -1.78 -16.48
N ASP A 91 0.39 -0.49 -16.19
CA ASP A 91 1.49 0.46 -16.34
C ASP A 91 2.42 0.41 -15.11
N SER A 92 3.67 0.00 -15.36
CA SER A 92 4.68 -0.11 -14.30
C SER A 92 5.02 1.22 -13.64
N ALA A 93 4.95 2.36 -14.36
CA ALA A 93 5.26 3.66 -13.76
C ALA A 93 4.22 4.04 -12.71
N THR A 94 2.94 3.80 -13.02
CA THR A 94 1.81 3.99 -12.09
C THR A 94 1.94 3.13 -10.83
N VAL A 95 2.26 1.83 -10.96
CA VAL A 95 2.45 0.95 -9.79
C VAL A 95 3.61 1.45 -8.92
N VAL A 96 4.73 1.84 -9.55
CA VAL A 96 5.94 2.24 -8.82
C VAL A 96 5.73 3.56 -8.09
N ILE A 97 5.09 4.56 -8.72
CA ILE A 97 4.84 5.85 -8.06
C ILE A 97 3.85 5.71 -6.90
N GLU A 98 2.86 4.81 -7.02
CA GLU A 98 1.97 4.46 -5.91
C GLU A 98 2.75 3.86 -4.74
N VAL A 99 3.57 2.84 -4.99
CA VAL A 99 4.40 2.21 -3.93
C VAL A 99 5.33 3.22 -3.28
N LEU A 100 5.98 4.09 -4.05
CA LEU A 100 6.82 5.16 -3.48
C LEU A 100 6.01 6.16 -2.66
N SER A 101 4.76 6.44 -3.04
CA SER A 101 3.86 7.28 -2.27
C SER A 101 3.47 6.61 -0.95
N GLU A 102 3.14 5.32 -0.95
CA GLU A 102 2.87 4.55 0.27
C GLU A 102 4.09 4.55 1.22
N LEU A 103 5.30 4.32 0.69
CA LEU A 103 6.52 4.43 1.48
C LEU A 103 6.74 5.85 2.04
N ARG A 104 6.37 6.90 1.28
CA ARG A 104 6.39 8.29 1.79
C ARG A 104 5.43 8.47 2.97
N PHE A 105 4.22 7.93 2.89
CA PHE A 105 3.28 7.95 4.03
C PHE A 105 3.85 7.18 5.22
N LEU A 106 4.50 6.04 4.99
CA LEU A 106 5.08 5.23 6.06
C LEU A 106 6.19 6.01 6.78
N ALA A 107 7.08 6.66 6.03
CA ALA A 107 8.15 7.47 6.61
C ALA A 107 7.60 8.65 7.43
N ILE A 108 6.46 9.23 7.02
CA ILE A 108 5.78 10.29 7.78
C ILE A 108 5.12 9.74 9.04
N ALA A 109 4.46 8.58 8.95
CA ALA A 109 3.83 7.91 10.08
C ALA A 109 4.86 7.52 11.17
N GLU A 110 6.03 7.04 10.74
CA GLU A 110 7.16 6.71 11.62
C GLU A 110 7.92 7.95 12.13
N GLY A 111 7.67 9.12 11.56
CA GLY A 111 8.37 10.36 11.89
C GLY A 111 9.79 10.49 11.34
N SER A 112 10.24 9.55 10.49
CA SER A 112 11.54 9.59 9.82
C SER A 112 11.58 10.60 8.66
N TYR A 113 10.40 11.02 8.18
CA TYR A 113 10.23 12.12 7.22
C TYR A 113 9.11 13.05 7.68
N THR A 114 9.17 14.34 7.32
CA THR A 114 8.10 15.29 7.65
C THR A 114 7.73 16.11 6.42
N GLN A 115 6.42 16.25 6.17
CA GLN A 115 5.91 17.07 5.07
C GLN A 115 4.56 17.67 5.48
N ARG A 116 4.52 18.99 5.69
CA ARG A 116 3.26 19.68 6.00
C ARG A 116 2.35 19.79 4.76
N PRO A 117 1.02 19.79 4.94
CA PRO A 117 0.27 19.76 6.20
C PRO A 117 0.04 18.36 6.78
N LEU A 118 0.56 17.31 6.15
CA LEU A 118 0.33 15.92 6.56
C LEU A 118 1.00 15.61 7.90
N THR A 119 0.22 15.15 8.88
CA THR A 119 0.71 14.75 10.21
C THR A 119 1.04 13.26 10.24
N PRO A 120 1.90 12.79 11.16
CA PRO A 120 2.17 11.35 11.33
C PRO A 120 0.90 10.52 11.55
N ALA A 121 -0.03 11.00 12.38
CA ALA A 121 -1.30 10.33 12.64
C ALA A 121 -2.18 10.25 11.37
N ALA A 122 -2.27 11.32 10.59
CA ALA A 122 -3.02 11.31 9.34
C ALA A 122 -2.40 10.38 8.30
N ALA A 123 -1.06 10.30 8.25
CA ALA A 123 -0.35 9.39 7.38
C ALA A 123 -0.58 7.92 7.78
N HIS A 124 -0.54 7.62 9.08
CA HIS A 124 -0.88 6.30 9.62
C HIS A 124 -2.31 5.88 9.21
N SER A 125 -3.31 6.72 9.50
CA SER A 125 -4.70 6.42 9.13
C SER A 125 -4.91 6.30 7.62
N HIS A 126 -4.13 7.00 6.79
CA HIS A 126 -4.16 6.82 5.35
C HIS A 126 -3.70 5.40 4.97
N LEU A 127 -2.54 4.95 5.48
CA LEU A 127 -2.00 3.63 5.16
C LEU A 127 -2.91 2.50 5.63
N VAL A 128 -3.48 2.61 6.83
CA VAL A 128 -4.43 1.61 7.32
C VAL A 128 -5.61 1.46 6.36
N ARG A 129 -6.16 2.58 5.86
CA ARG A 129 -7.23 2.55 4.84
C ARG A 129 -6.77 2.00 3.50
N VAL A 130 -5.54 2.26 3.07
CA VAL A 130 -4.99 1.66 1.85
C VAL A 130 -4.91 0.14 1.99
N VAL A 131 -4.38 -0.37 3.10
CA VAL A 131 -4.31 -1.81 3.37
C VAL A 131 -5.72 -2.41 3.45
N ALA A 132 -6.65 -1.73 4.13
CA ALA A 132 -8.06 -2.14 4.25
C ALA A 132 -8.69 -2.55 2.92
N LEU A 133 -8.56 -1.65 1.96
CA LEU A 133 -9.22 -1.72 0.66
C LEU A 133 -8.46 -2.65 -0.31
N ASN A 134 -7.28 -3.12 0.10
CA ASN A 134 -6.37 -3.92 -0.71
C ASN A 134 -5.97 -5.25 -0.05
N LEU A 135 -6.70 -5.71 0.97
CA LEU A 135 -6.49 -7.00 1.61
C LEU A 135 -6.44 -8.17 0.61
N SER A 136 -7.25 -8.14 -0.45
CA SER A 136 -7.18 -9.16 -1.51
C SER A 136 -5.81 -9.27 -2.17
N ILE A 137 -5.14 -8.12 -2.39
CA ILE A 137 -3.80 -8.08 -3.00
C ILE A 137 -2.80 -8.65 -1.98
N LEU A 138 -2.90 -8.24 -0.71
CA LEU A 138 -2.05 -8.71 0.38
C LEU A 138 -2.10 -10.24 0.53
N PHE A 139 -3.30 -10.82 0.49
CA PHE A 139 -3.50 -12.27 0.62
C PHE A 139 -3.38 -13.04 -0.71
N GLY A 140 -3.02 -12.39 -1.81
CA GLY A 140 -2.90 -13.04 -3.12
C GLY A 140 -4.20 -13.70 -3.60
N ILE A 141 -5.36 -13.14 -3.21
CA ILE A 141 -6.66 -13.58 -3.70
C ILE A 141 -6.78 -13.08 -5.15
N ALA A 142 -6.30 -13.91 -6.06
CA ALA A 142 -6.10 -13.57 -7.46
C ALA A 142 -7.41 -13.12 -8.13
N GLY A 143 -7.31 -12.00 -8.87
CA GLY A 143 -8.37 -11.47 -9.73
C GLY A 143 -7.89 -11.26 -11.15
N GLU A 144 -8.82 -11.01 -12.09
CA GLU A 144 -8.52 -10.80 -13.52
C GLU A 144 -7.53 -9.64 -13.78
N ALA A 145 -7.47 -8.66 -12.88
CA ALA A 145 -6.52 -7.55 -12.95
C ALA A 145 -5.05 -8.00 -12.83
N GLU A 146 -4.74 -8.97 -11.95
CA GLU A 146 -3.36 -9.49 -11.79
C GLU A 146 -2.88 -10.21 -13.04
N ARG A 147 -3.79 -10.89 -13.75
CA ARG A 147 -3.49 -11.57 -15.02
C ARG A 147 -3.07 -10.58 -16.11
N GLN A 148 -3.70 -9.41 -16.16
CA GLN A 148 -3.40 -8.38 -17.15
C GLN A 148 -2.15 -7.56 -16.77
N GLN A 149 -1.95 -7.31 -15.48
CA GLN A 149 -0.80 -6.58 -14.94
C GLN A 149 0.51 -7.38 -15.05
N GLY A 150 0.43 -8.70 -14.95
CA GLY A 150 1.58 -9.59 -14.97
C GLY A 150 2.17 -9.83 -13.58
N GLU A 151 2.69 -11.05 -13.39
CA GLU A 151 3.11 -11.60 -12.09
C GLU A 151 4.12 -10.71 -11.34
N ARG A 152 5.08 -10.12 -12.06
CA ARG A 152 6.15 -9.32 -11.44
C ARG A 152 5.64 -8.03 -10.80
N LEU A 153 4.68 -7.34 -11.44
CA LEU A 153 4.13 -6.10 -10.90
C LEU A 153 3.14 -6.40 -9.76
N ALA A 154 2.33 -7.44 -9.90
CA ALA A 154 1.46 -7.92 -8.82
C ALA A 154 2.28 -8.31 -7.57
N ALA A 155 3.44 -8.95 -7.75
CA ALA A 155 4.34 -9.28 -6.66
C ALA A 155 4.94 -8.03 -5.97
N ILE A 156 5.22 -6.95 -6.72
CA ILE A 156 5.69 -5.68 -6.13
C ILE A 156 4.59 -5.06 -5.26
N ALA A 157 3.36 -4.96 -5.77
CA ALA A 157 2.23 -4.40 -5.03
C ALA A 157 1.92 -5.22 -3.76
N ARG A 158 1.91 -6.56 -3.86
CA ARG A 158 1.71 -7.42 -2.68
C ARG A 158 2.81 -7.22 -1.64
N ARG A 159 4.08 -7.20 -2.07
CA ARG A 159 5.21 -7.03 -1.16
C ARG A 159 5.23 -5.65 -0.50
N SER A 160 4.80 -4.58 -1.19
CA SER A 160 4.70 -3.25 -0.57
C SER A 160 3.65 -3.24 0.54
N LEU A 161 2.48 -3.82 0.29
CA LEU A 161 1.43 -3.93 1.30
C LEU A 161 1.87 -4.78 2.51
N CYS A 162 2.51 -5.93 2.29
CA CYS A 162 3.08 -6.72 3.39
C CYS A 162 4.09 -5.90 4.22
N PHE A 163 5.02 -5.21 3.54
CA PHE A 163 6.02 -4.38 4.20
C PHE A 163 5.40 -3.26 5.05
N ILE A 164 4.35 -2.59 4.55
CA ILE A 164 3.63 -1.58 5.30
C ILE A 164 2.99 -2.20 6.55
N VAL A 165 2.30 -3.33 6.40
CA VAL A 165 1.63 -3.97 7.54
C VAL A 165 2.61 -4.47 8.59
N ASP A 166 3.75 -5.02 8.18
CA ASP A 166 4.82 -5.44 9.09
C ASP A 166 5.35 -4.26 9.93
N ARG A 167 5.36 -3.05 9.36
CA ARG A 167 5.85 -1.82 10.02
C ARG A 167 4.78 -1.14 10.88
N LEU A 168 3.52 -1.16 10.47
CA LEU A 168 2.40 -0.61 11.26
C LEU A 168 1.98 -1.52 12.42
N GLY A 169 2.15 -2.83 12.27
CA GLY A 169 1.63 -3.83 13.18
C GLY A 169 0.28 -4.37 12.70
N PHE A 170 0.27 -5.64 12.30
CA PHE A 170 -0.88 -6.34 11.71
C PHE A 170 -2.16 -6.25 12.57
N GLU A 171 -2.02 -6.41 13.90
CA GLU A 171 -3.14 -6.33 14.85
C GLU A 171 -3.86 -4.98 14.80
N GLN A 172 -3.11 -3.87 14.78
CA GLN A 172 -3.67 -2.52 14.75
C GLN A 172 -4.38 -2.24 13.43
N VAL A 173 -3.80 -2.70 12.32
CA VAL A 173 -4.44 -2.59 11.01
C VAL A 173 -5.78 -3.29 11.04
N ILE A 174 -5.85 -4.56 11.44
CA ILE A 174 -7.08 -5.35 11.47
C ILE A 174 -8.14 -4.74 12.39
N ASP A 175 -7.76 -4.26 13.57
CA ASP A 175 -8.69 -3.61 14.50
C ASP A 175 -9.29 -2.32 13.91
N GLU A 176 -8.48 -1.49 13.26
CA GLU A 176 -8.96 -0.31 12.54
C GLU A 176 -9.83 -0.68 11.33
N LEU A 177 -9.54 -1.79 10.64
CA LEU A 177 -10.39 -2.30 9.54
C LEU A 177 -11.77 -2.69 10.05
N ILE A 178 -11.80 -3.45 11.15
CA ILE A 178 -13.04 -3.88 11.80
C ILE A 178 -13.86 -2.65 12.21
N ALA A 179 -13.21 -1.66 12.83
CA ALA A 179 -13.86 -0.42 13.25
C ALA A 179 -14.42 0.36 12.05
N GLU A 180 -13.67 0.47 10.96
CA GLU A 180 -14.11 1.18 9.75
C GLU A 180 -15.30 0.49 9.09
N ILE A 181 -15.32 -0.84 9.04
CA ILE A 181 -16.46 -1.59 8.51
C ILE A 181 -17.71 -1.33 9.35
N TRP A 182 -17.60 -1.40 10.68
CA TRP A 182 -18.71 -1.07 11.57
C TRP A 182 -19.22 0.36 11.35
N ARG A 183 -18.31 1.34 11.24
CA ARG A 183 -18.64 2.73 10.96
C ARG A 183 -19.40 2.89 9.63
N ILE A 184 -18.99 2.18 8.58
CA ILE A 184 -19.68 2.22 7.29
C ILE A 184 -21.08 1.58 7.43
N LEU A 185 -21.21 0.44 8.10
CA LEU A 185 -22.51 -0.23 8.31
C LEU A 185 -23.48 0.65 9.11
N GLU A 186 -23.00 1.37 10.13
CA GLU A 186 -23.81 2.30 10.94
C GLU A 186 -24.36 3.47 10.13
N GLN A 187 -23.69 3.88 9.06
CA GLN A 187 -24.11 4.97 8.17
C GLN A 187 -25.24 4.59 7.21
N ARG A 188 -25.76 3.35 7.27
CA ARG A 188 -26.82 2.81 6.38
C ARG A 188 -26.56 3.10 4.89
N PRO A 189 -25.40 2.68 4.36
CA PRO A 189 -25.02 2.98 2.99
C PRO A 189 -26.00 2.32 2.02
N ILE A 190 -26.37 3.05 0.97
CA ILE A 190 -27.27 2.55 -0.07
C ILE A 190 -26.58 1.44 -0.91
N ARG A 191 -25.24 1.47 -0.98
CA ARG A 191 -24.43 0.44 -1.64
C ARG A 191 -23.62 -0.30 -0.59
N VAL A 192 -23.89 -1.59 -0.42
CA VAL A 192 -23.27 -2.45 0.60
C VAL A 192 -22.20 -3.38 0.03
N GLU A 193 -22.07 -3.44 -1.30
CA GLU A 193 -21.16 -4.33 -2.02
C GLU A 193 -19.70 -4.16 -1.60
N PRO A 194 -19.12 -2.94 -1.51
CA PRO A 194 -17.72 -2.79 -1.09
C PRO A 194 -17.49 -3.26 0.35
N VAL A 195 -18.48 -3.05 1.22
CA VAL A 195 -18.42 -3.50 2.62
C VAL A 195 -18.45 -5.01 2.67
N ARG A 196 -19.38 -5.63 1.95
CA ARG A 196 -19.49 -7.09 1.86
C ARG A 196 -18.22 -7.73 1.30
N GLU A 197 -17.57 -7.12 0.31
CA GLU A 197 -16.27 -7.57 -0.20
C GLU A 197 -15.18 -7.53 0.87
N MET A 198 -15.05 -6.43 1.61
CA MET A 198 -14.08 -6.32 2.72
C MET A 198 -14.32 -7.39 3.78
N ILE A 199 -15.57 -7.60 4.20
CA ILE A 199 -15.90 -8.63 5.20
C ILE A 199 -15.60 -10.03 4.67
N THR A 200 -15.91 -10.30 3.40
CA THR A 200 -15.59 -11.58 2.75
C THR A 200 -14.08 -11.85 2.74
N GLN A 201 -13.27 -10.81 2.50
CA GLN A 201 -11.81 -10.93 2.50
C GLN A 201 -11.26 -11.19 3.91
N ILE A 202 -11.78 -10.50 4.93
CA ILE A 202 -11.42 -10.76 6.34
C ILE A 202 -11.81 -12.19 6.74
N ALA A 203 -13.01 -12.65 6.37
CA ALA A 203 -13.47 -14.00 6.68
C ALA A 203 -12.58 -15.08 6.03
N ARG A 204 -12.11 -14.85 4.79
CA ARG A 204 -11.15 -15.75 4.13
C ARG A 204 -9.79 -15.75 4.83
N CYS A 205 -9.31 -14.57 5.25
CA CYS A 205 -8.08 -14.43 6.02
C CYS A 205 -8.14 -15.20 7.35
N LEU A 206 -9.26 -15.14 8.07
CA LEU A 206 -9.48 -15.89 9.32
C LEU A 206 -9.41 -17.41 9.16
N GLN A 207 -9.67 -17.94 7.96
CA GLN A 207 -9.68 -19.37 7.69
C GLN A 207 -8.31 -19.90 7.23
N ASP A 208 -7.33 -19.01 7.00
CA ASP A 208 -5.98 -19.40 6.60
C ASP A 208 -5.09 -19.65 7.83
N PRO A 209 -4.66 -20.90 8.09
CA PRO A 209 -3.84 -21.24 9.25
C PRO A 209 -2.41 -20.67 9.19
N ALA A 210 -1.99 -20.11 8.05
CA ALA A 210 -0.70 -19.41 7.92
C ALA A 210 -0.74 -17.97 8.46
N ILE A 211 -1.92 -17.44 8.81
CA ILE A 211 -2.12 -16.07 9.26
C ILE A 211 -2.51 -16.05 10.74
N ASP A 212 -1.62 -15.54 11.60
CA ASP A 212 -1.91 -15.32 13.01
C ASP A 212 -2.52 -13.93 13.22
N LEU A 213 -3.82 -13.90 13.55
CA LEU A 213 -4.60 -12.68 13.81
C LEU A 213 -4.60 -12.25 15.29
N GLY A 214 -3.90 -12.98 16.18
CA GLY A 214 -3.79 -12.63 17.59
C GLY A 214 -5.15 -12.33 18.28
N GLY A 215 -5.21 -11.25 19.06
CA GLY A 215 -6.42 -10.81 19.76
C GLY A 215 -7.54 -10.28 18.85
N SER A 216 -7.18 -9.78 17.67
CA SER A 216 -8.10 -9.21 16.66
C SER A 216 -8.98 -10.25 15.96
N GLY A 217 -8.60 -11.53 16.01
CA GLY A 217 -9.38 -12.63 15.43
C GLY A 217 -10.84 -12.66 15.91
N ARG A 218 -11.08 -12.32 17.19
CA ARG A 218 -12.43 -12.27 17.78
C ARG A 218 -13.31 -11.15 17.20
N GLY A 219 -12.70 -10.02 16.85
CA GLY A 219 -13.43 -8.91 16.22
C GLY A 219 -13.84 -9.26 14.80
N ALA A 220 -12.95 -9.91 14.05
CA ALA A 220 -13.20 -10.40 12.70
C ALA A 220 -14.23 -11.54 12.68
N GLU A 221 -14.21 -12.47 13.65
CA GLU A 221 -15.21 -13.54 13.79
C GLU A 221 -16.61 -13.01 14.08
N ARG A 222 -16.72 -11.98 14.95
CA ARG A 222 -17.98 -11.27 15.20
C ARG A 222 -18.52 -10.59 13.93
N LEU A 223 -17.62 -10.12 13.08
CA LEU A 223 -17.97 -9.47 11.83
C LEU A 223 -18.46 -10.49 10.79
N GLY A 224 -17.75 -11.61 10.64
CA GLY A 224 -18.18 -12.73 9.78
C GLY A 224 -19.51 -13.33 10.21
N SER A 225 -19.71 -13.57 11.51
CA SER A 225 -20.98 -14.06 12.05
C SER A 225 -22.13 -13.06 11.89
N SER A 226 -21.86 -11.75 11.85
CA SER A 226 -22.91 -10.76 11.61
C SER A 226 -23.45 -10.74 10.17
N LEU A 227 -22.64 -11.15 9.19
CA LEU A 227 -23.06 -11.24 7.78
C LEU A 227 -23.60 -12.62 7.38
N TYR A 228 -23.03 -13.70 7.94
CA TYR A 228 -23.29 -15.07 7.49
C TYR A 228 -23.88 -15.97 8.58
N GLY A 229 -23.98 -15.47 9.83
CA GLY A 229 -24.67 -16.16 10.90
C GLY A 229 -26.19 -15.96 10.82
N PRO A 230 -26.98 -16.81 11.50
CA PRO A 230 -28.41 -16.60 11.61
C PRO A 230 -28.68 -15.23 12.23
N ILE A 231 -29.60 -14.48 11.63
CA ILE A 231 -30.05 -13.19 12.17
C ILE A 231 -30.61 -13.47 13.57
N ARG A 232 -30.30 -12.63 14.58
CA ARG A 232 -30.77 -12.80 15.97
C ARG A 232 -32.29 -13.04 16.10
N ALA A 233 -33.08 -12.61 15.11
CA ALA A 233 -34.52 -12.84 15.05
C ALA A 233 -34.92 -14.30 14.72
N CYS A 234 -33.98 -15.17 14.34
CA CYS A 234 -34.22 -16.57 13.97
C CYS A 234 -33.54 -17.56 14.93
N SER A 235 -32.94 -17.10 16.04
CA SER A 235 -32.30 -17.98 17.02
C SER A 235 -33.21 -18.36 18.20
N GLU A 236 -34.46 -17.90 18.21
CA GLU A 236 -35.43 -18.15 19.29
C GLU A 236 -36.68 -18.95 18.85
N ASP A 237 -36.68 -19.51 17.62
CA ASP A 237 -37.67 -20.49 17.14
C ASP A 237 -37.02 -21.89 17.01
#